data_AF-A0A9P8F275-F1
#
_entry.id   AF-A0A9P8F275-F1
#
_cell.length_a   1.000
_cell.length_b   1.000
_cell.length_c   1.000
_cell.angle_alpha   90.00
_cell.angle_beta   90.00
_cell.angle_gamma   90.00
#
_symmetry.space_group_name_H-M   'P 1'
#
loop_
_entity.id
_entity.type
_entity.pdbx_description
1 polymer ?
#
loop_
_entity_poly.entity_id
_entity_poly.type
_entity_poly.pdbx_seq_one_letter_code
_entity_poly.pdbx_strand_id
1 'polypeptide(L)'
;MPAPNAYTEIPPYHLAMYRLCRVGLEIVRDRTKTMSSRELFARITNHRNEIDDIMAGTADYLRDSRTCKSVEESLEHWALYLHVSYIVSELCRPAISPSTASYELSKAFKQTCIDSLVSTVEAFLGLQNITPYARQSWAAVHRSLSSALLLGIMGEHAHNERARRLLGRFVALMSDMQSALDPQELAAPMERAITALKKLNIQESRPSRFIEDIAMAPSGGSVADSTESPGMAGVDHSSVFPSNTSALVDEEYSPYSVLNSILWGQGPTP
;
A
#
# COMPACT_ATOMS: atom_id res chain seq x y z
N MET A 1 58.38 4.25 8.45
CA MET A 1 57.06 4.79 8.08
C MET A 1 56.00 3.88 8.65
N PRO A 2 55.05 4.35 9.48
CA PRO A 2 53.90 3.53 9.85
C PRO A 2 52.95 3.44 8.65
N ALA A 3 52.36 2.26 8.44
CA ALA A 3 51.40 2.03 7.37
C ALA A 3 50.11 2.87 7.61
N PRO A 4 49.46 3.39 6.57
CA PRO A 4 48.22 4.11 6.73
C PRO A 4 47.10 3.10 7.01
N ASN A 5 46.84 2.83 8.30
CA ASN A 5 45.67 2.09 8.77
C ASN A 5 44.42 2.97 8.79
N ALA A 6 44.17 3.72 7.73
CA ALA A 6 42.94 4.49 7.57
C ALA A 6 41.90 3.62 6.84
N TYR A 7 41.48 2.52 7.46
CA TYR A 7 40.14 2.02 7.18
C TYR A 7 39.20 3.08 7.76
N THR A 8 38.70 3.98 6.92
CA THR A 8 37.70 4.97 7.32
C THR A 8 36.55 4.24 8.00
N GLU A 9 36.26 4.60 9.25
CA GLU A 9 35.11 4.08 9.97
C GLU A 9 33.85 4.32 9.12
N ILE A 10 33.09 3.26 8.87
CA ILE A 10 31.87 3.36 8.06
C ILE A 10 30.87 4.19 8.86
N PRO A 11 30.34 5.31 8.33
CA PRO A 11 29.41 6.15 9.08
C PRO A 11 28.17 5.35 9.52
N PRO A 12 27.60 5.64 10.70
CA PRO A 12 26.51 4.85 11.28
C PRO A 12 25.31 4.66 10.34
N TYR A 13 24.91 5.71 9.62
CA TYR A 13 23.83 5.67 8.63
C TYR A 13 24.11 4.66 7.52
N HIS A 14 25.30 4.72 6.92
CA HIS A 14 25.70 3.85 5.82
C HIS A 14 25.73 2.38 6.23
N LEU A 15 26.23 2.09 7.44
CA LEU A 15 26.24 0.74 7.99
C LEU A 15 24.82 0.21 8.22
N ALA A 16 23.93 1.03 8.79
CA ALA A 16 22.54 0.68 9.01
C ALA A 16 21.82 0.40 7.67
N MET A 17 21.98 1.30 6.70
CA MET A 17 21.43 1.17 5.36
C MET A 17 21.90 -0.08 4.62
N TYR A 18 23.19 -0.40 4.71
CA TYR A 18 23.74 -1.63 4.12
C TYR A 18 23.07 -2.89 4.69
N ARG A 19 22.99 -2.99 6.02
CA ARG A 19 22.36 -4.13 6.70
C ARG A 19 20.87 -4.21 6.36
N LEU A 20 20.19 -3.08 6.37
CA LEU A 20 18.76 -3.00 6.07
C LEU A 20 18.45 -3.38 4.61
N CYS A 21 19.25 -2.94 3.65
CA CYS A 21 19.11 -3.33 2.25
C CYS A 21 19.27 -4.84 2.05
N ARG A 22 20.19 -5.48 2.80
CA ARG A 22 20.35 -6.94 2.78
C ARG A 22 19.07 -7.64 3.24
N VAL A 23 18.51 -7.23 4.38
CA VAL A 23 17.22 -7.75 4.88
C VAL A 23 16.09 -7.50 3.87
N GLY A 24 16.02 -6.30 3.30
CA GLY A 24 15.03 -5.95 2.28
C GLY A 24 15.09 -6.85 1.03
N LEU A 25 16.30 -7.18 0.56
CA LEU A 25 16.49 -8.09 -0.57
C LEU A 25 16.01 -9.52 -0.26
N GLU A 26 16.27 -10.02 0.94
CA GLU A 26 15.77 -11.33 1.38
C GLU A 26 14.23 -11.33 1.46
N ILE A 27 13.65 -10.25 1.97
CA ILE A 27 12.20 -10.09 2.02
C ILE A 27 11.59 -10.12 0.62
N VAL A 28 12.17 -9.39 -0.34
CA VAL A 28 11.69 -9.35 -1.73
C VAL A 28 11.86 -10.69 -2.43
N ARG A 29 13.04 -11.31 -2.30
CA ARG A 29 13.35 -12.62 -2.90
C ARG A 29 12.33 -13.68 -2.51
N ASP A 30 11.84 -13.62 -1.28
CA ASP A 30 10.97 -14.66 -0.73
C ASP A 30 9.48 -14.40 -0.99
N ARG A 31 9.09 -13.29 -1.64
CA ARG A 31 7.67 -12.95 -1.89
C ARG A 31 6.95 -13.93 -2.80
N THR A 32 7.66 -14.55 -3.72
CA THR A 32 7.09 -15.50 -4.69
C THR A 32 7.09 -16.94 -4.17
N LYS A 33 7.67 -17.18 -3.00
CA LYS A 33 7.70 -18.52 -2.39
C LYS A 33 6.36 -18.82 -1.75
N THR A 34 5.81 -19.98 -2.07
CA THR A 34 4.69 -20.53 -1.32
C THR A 34 5.19 -20.98 0.05
N MET A 35 4.53 -20.50 1.12
CA MET A 35 4.89 -20.81 2.49
C MET A 35 3.63 -21.19 3.26
N SER A 36 3.75 -22.12 4.20
CA SER A 36 2.70 -22.37 5.19
C SER A 36 2.53 -21.15 6.12
N SER A 37 1.36 -21.01 6.74
CA SER A 37 1.10 -19.90 7.67
C SER A 37 2.08 -19.86 8.84
N ARG A 38 2.57 -21.03 9.29
CA ARG A 38 3.57 -21.15 10.36
C ARG A 38 4.94 -20.62 9.91
N GLU A 39 5.39 -21.00 8.72
CA GLU A 39 6.66 -20.51 8.15
C GLU A 39 6.61 -19.01 7.92
N LEU A 40 5.48 -18.49 7.42
CA LEU A 40 5.29 -17.07 7.21
C LEU A 40 5.33 -16.28 8.53
N PHE A 41 4.68 -16.79 9.58
CA PHE A 41 4.71 -16.18 10.91
C PHE A 41 6.14 -16.13 11.47
N ALA A 42 6.88 -17.25 11.39
CA ALA A 42 8.25 -17.33 11.85
C ALA A 42 9.16 -16.38 11.06
N ARG A 43 8.99 -16.30 9.74
CA ARG A 43 9.73 -15.39 8.86
C ARG A 43 9.51 -13.93 9.23
N ILE A 44 8.25 -13.50 9.42
CA ILE A 44 7.94 -12.11 9.82
C ILE A 44 8.58 -11.80 11.17
N THR A 45 8.48 -12.73 12.13
CA THR A 45 9.06 -12.55 13.46
C THR A 45 10.58 -12.41 13.40
N ASN A 46 11.27 -13.30 12.67
CA ASN A 46 12.73 -13.30 12.59
C ASN A 46 13.28 -12.04 11.90
N HIS A 47 12.74 -11.66 10.75
CA HIS A 47 13.20 -10.45 10.06
C HIS A 47 12.86 -9.17 10.84
N ARG A 48 11.74 -9.15 11.57
CA ARG A 48 11.42 -8.03 12.44
C ARG A 48 12.46 -7.89 13.56
N ASN A 49 12.81 -9.00 14.23
CA ASN A 49 13.85 -8.99 15.25
C ASN A 49 15.20 -8.53 14.66
N GLU A 50 15.57 -8.98 13.46
CA GLU A 50 16.80 -8.52 12.80
C GLU A 50 16.79 -7.01 12.51
N ILE A 51 15.65 -6.46 12.07
CA ILE A 51 15.48 -5.01 11.86
C ILE A 51 15.59 -4.26 13.19
N ASP A 52 14.95 -4.76 14.25
CA ASP A 52 15.00 -4.16 15.59
C ASP A 52 16.44 -4.17 16.14
N ASP A 53 17.19 -5.26 15.94
CA ASP A 53 18.60 -5.37 16.32
C ASP A 53 19.48 -4.39 15.52
N ILE A 54 19.22 -4.22 14.22
CA ILE A 54 19.90 -3.20 13.41
C ILE A 54 19.66 -1.82 14.00
N MET A 55 18.41 -1.48 14.33
CA MET A 55 18.04 -0.17 14.89
C MET A 55 18.58 0.03 16.31
N ALA A 56 18.61 -1.01 17.14
CA ALA A 56 19.23 -0.95 18.47
C ALA A 56 20.74 -0.68 18.39
N GLY A 57 21.39 -1.08 17.29
CA GLY A 57 22.82 -0.84 17.04
C GLY A 57 23.17 0.52 16.40
N THR A 58 22.19 1.36 16.03
CA THR A 58 22.48 2.66 15.39
C THR A 58 22.76 3.78 16.40
N ALA A 59 23.32 4.88 15.89
CA ALA A 59 23.51 6.12 16.67
C ALA A 59 22.16 6.74 17.08
N ASP A 60 22.13 7.48 18.19
CA ASP A 60 20.88 8.03 18.75
C ASP A 60 20.10 8.91 17.78
N TYR A 61 20.79 9.76 17.00
CA TYR A 61 20.16 10.65 16.01
C TYR A 61 19.42 9.89 14.92
N LEU A 62 19.84 8.64 14.61
CA LEU A 62 19.16 7.79 13.64
C LEU A 62 17.86 7.18 14.19
N ARG A 63 17.69 7.15 15.52
CA ARG A 63 16.48 6.63 16.18
C ARG A 63 15.52 7.72 16.62
N ASP A 64 16.05 8.87 17.04
CA ASP A 64 15.27 9.97 17.58
C ASP A 64 15.69 11.30 16.93
N SER A 65 14.81 11.84 16.09
CA SER A 65 15.03 13.11 15.38
C SER A 65 15.31 14.29 16.31
N ARG A 66 14.89 14.22 17.58
CA ARG A 66 15.16 15.27 18.58
C ARG A 66 16.63 15.33 18.99
N THR A 67 17.39 14.29 18.70
CA THR A 67 18.82 14.21 19.01
C THR A 67 19.71 14.61 17.83
N CYS A 68 19.12 14.89 16.66
CA CYS A 68 19.82 15.45 15.51
C CYS A 68 20.34 16.86 15.80
N LYS A 69 21.60 17.11 15.47
CA LYS A 69 22.35 18.36 15.68
C LYS A 69 22.72 19.04 14.37
N SER A 70 22.59 18.35 13.24
CA SER A 70 22.89 18.88 11.91
C SER A 70 21.79 18.57 10.89
N VAL A 71 21.82 19.28 9.77
CA VAL A 71 20.95 19.01 8.62
C VAL A 71 21.24 17.62 8.05
N GLU A 72 22.52 17.23 7.99
CA GLU A 72 22.95 15.90 7.54
C GLU A 72 22.36 14.80 8.42
N GLU A 73 22.51 14.89 9.75
CA GLU A 73 21.92 13.93 10.69
C GLU A 73 20.40 13.84 10.56
N SER A 74 19.74 14.99 10.31
CA SER A 74 18.30 15.04 10.08
C SER A 74 17.92 14.33 8.78
N LEU A 75 18.67 14.53 7.69
CA LEU A 75 18.45 13.84 6.42
C LEU A 75 18.64 12.33 6.58
N GLU A 76 19.72 11.90 7.23
CA GLU A 76 20.01 10.50 7.48
C GLU A 76 18.94 9.83 8.35
N HIS A 77 18.46 10.52 9.39
CA HIS A 77 17.35 10.05 10.23
C HIS A 77 16.10 9.78 9.39
N TRP A 78 15.62 10.78 8.65
CA TRP A 78 14.38 10.65 7.88
C TRP A 78 14.52 9.69 6.71
N ALA A 79 15.69 9.61 6.08
CA ALA A 79 15.99 8.61 5.08
C ALA A 79 15.93 7.20 5.66
N LEU A 80 16.64 6.93 6.77
CA LEU A 80 16.62 5.62 7.41
C LEU A 80 15.20 5.25 7.87
N TYR A 81 14.48 6.18 8.50
CA TYR A 81 13.11 5.95 8.97
C TYR A 81 12.16 5.60 7.82
N LEU A 82 12.30 6.26 6.67
CA LEU A 82 11.53 5.93 5.45
C LEU A 82 11.83 4.51 4.96
N HIS A 83 13.11 4.12 4.92
CA HIS A 83 13.52 2.80 4.46
C HIS A 83 13.05 1.68 5.41
N VAL A 84 13.25 1.86 6.72
CA VAL A 84 12.86 0.88 7.74
C VAL A 84 11.36 0.68 7.74
N SER A 85 10.60 1.78 7.82
CA SER A 85 9.13 1.74 7.84
C SER A 85 8.58 1.05 6.59
N TYR A 86 9.14 1.35 5.42
CA TYR A 86 8.69 0.71 4.18
C TYR A 86 9.00 -0.80 4.18
N ILE A 87 10.21 -1.20 4.59
CA ILE A 87 10.59 -2.62 4.63
C ILE A 87 9.72 -3.40 5.62
N VAL A 88 9.43 -2.85 6.80
CA VAL A 88 8.54 -3.49 7.78
C VAL A 88 7.11 -3.60 7.22
N SER A 89 6.62 -2.58 6.51
CA SER A 89 5.31 -2.64 5.86
C SER A 89 5.24 -3.76 4.83
N GLU A 90 6.29 -3.94 4.04
CA GLU A 90 6.37 -4.99 3.02
C GLU A 90 6.54 -6.38 3.64
N LEU A 91 7.26 -6.49 4.77
CA LEU A 91 7.40 -7.72 5.54
C LEU A 91 6.05 -8.18 6.10
N CYS A 92 5.28 -7.24 6.65
CA CYS A 92 3.99 -7.50 7.29
C CYS A 92 2.82 -7.47 6.31
N ARG A 93 3.06 -7.20 5.02
CA ARG A 93 2.05 -7.05 3.98
C ARG A 93 1.08 -8.25 3.86
N PRO A 94 1.53 -9.51 4.04
CA PRO A 94 0.59 -10.63 4.06
C PRO A 94 -0.45 -10.53 5.17
N ALA A 95 -0.24 -9.79 6.26
CA ALA A 95 -1.18 -9.65 7.38
C ALA A 95 -2.39 -8.76 7.09
N ILE A 96 -2.32 -7.94 6.02
CA ILE A 96 -3.42 -7.07 5.58
C ILE A 96 -4.13 -7.60 4.32
N SER A 97 -3.74 -8.78 3.83
CA SER A 97 -4.43 -9.40 2.71
C SER A 97 -5.81 -9.92 3.14
N PRO A 98 -6.86 -9.75 2.30
CA PRO A 98 -8.16 -10.37 2.55
C PRO A 98 -8.05 -11.90 2.69
N SER A 99 -7.13 -12.52 1.95
CA SER A 99 -6.90 -13.97 1.95
C SER A 99 -6.38 -14.50 3.29
N THR A 100 -5.81 -13.65 4.13
CA THR A 100 -5.22 -14.03 5.42
C THR A 100 -5.99 -13.48 6.63
N ALA A 101 -7.13 -12.81 6.40
CA ALA A 101 -7.84 -12.04 7.43
C ALA A 101 -8.24 -12.85 8.68
N SER A 102 -8.47 -14.16 8.53
CA SER A 102 -8.86 -15.08 9.62
C SER A 102 -7.68 -15.76 10.33
N TYR A 103 -6.45 -15.57 9.86
CA TYR A 103 -5.28 -16.24 10.40
C TYR A 103 -4.68 -15.48 11.59
N GLU A 104 -4.06 -16.20 12.54
CA GLU A 104 -3.28 -15.62 13.65
C GLU A 104 -2.21 -14.63 13.17
N LEU A 105 -1.72 -14.82 11.95
CA LEU A 105 -0.82 -13.89 11.25
C LEU A 105 -1.39 -12.46 11.18
N SER A 106 -2.64 -12.31 10.73
CA SER A 106 -3.29 -11.00 10.63
C SER A 106 -3.47 -10.37 11.99
N LYS A 107 -3.89 -11.15 12.99
CA LYS A 107 -4.04 -10.67 14.36
C LYS A 107 -2.70 -10.16 14.95
N ALA A 108 -1.60 -10.83 14.64
CA ALA A 108 -0.29 -10.49 15.18
C ALA A 108 0.37 -9.27 14.49
N PHE A 109 0.21 -9.12 13.16
CA PHE A 109 1.03 -8.19 12.38
C PHE A 109 0.25 -7.12 11.60
N LYS A 110 -1.09 -7.16 11.56
CA LYS A 110 -1.89 -6.17 10.83
C LYS A 110 -1.61 -4.74 11.31
N GLN A 111 -1.65 -4.50 12.62
CA GLN A 111 -1.42 -3.17 13.17
C GLN A 111 0.01 -2.69 12.87
N THR A 112 1.00 -3.57 13.04
CA THR A 112 2.40 -3.27 12.69
C THR A 112 2.54 -2.89 11.21
N CYS A 113 1.84 -3.56 10.29
CA CYS A 113 1.85 -3.20 8.88
C CYS A 113 1.26 -1.78 8.66
N ILE A 114 0.09 -1.51 9.24
CA ILE A 114 -0.60 -0.21 9.14
C ILE A 114 0.28 0.92 9.68
N ASP A 115 0.82 0.76 10.89
CA ASP A 115 1.69 1.76 11.52
C ASP A 115 2.94 2.02 10.67
N SER A 116 3.50 0.98 10.05
CA SER A 116 4.67 1.09 9.18
C SER A 116 4.35 1.81 7.86
N LEU A 117 3.17 1.60 7.27
CA LEU A 117 2.70 2.35 6.10
C LEU A 117 2.53 3.84 6.46
N VAL A 118 1.91 4.14 7.60
CA VAL A 118 1.73 5.52 8.09
C VAL A 118 3.08 6.19 8.34
N SER A 119 3.99 5.48 8.99
CA SER A 119 5.36 5.95 9.28
C SER A 119 6.16 6.19 8.01
N THR A 120 5.95 5.40 6.95
CA THR A 120 6.60 5.63 5.64
C THR A 120 6.15 6.97 5.02
N VAL A 121 4.86 7.28 5.07
CA VAL A 121 4.33 8.57 4.58
C VAL A 121 4.84 9.73 5.42
N GLU A 122 4.84 9.57 6.74
CA GLU A 122 5.40 10.56 7.67
C GLU A 122 6.87 10.84 7.40
N ALA A 123 7.66 9.78 7.21
CA ALA A 123 9.09 9.90 6.99
C ALA A 123 9.41 10.67 5.71
N PHE A 124 8.64 10.43 4.64
CA PHE A 124 8.75 11.20 3.41
C PHE A 124 8.43 12.68 3.61
N LEU A 125 7.35 12.98 4.34
CA LEU A 125 6.97 14.36 4.66
C LEU A 125 8.02 15.06 5.53
N GLY A 126 8.64 14.33 6.45
CA GLY A 126 9.76 14.82 7.26
C GLY A 126 10.99 15.15 6.40
N LEU A 127 11.37 14.25 5.49
CA LEU A 127 12.50 14.45 4.57
C LEU A 127 12.26 15.65 3.64
N GLN A 128 11.05 15.74 3.07
CA GLN A 128 10.66 16.81 2.17
C GLN A 128 10.58 18.19 2.86
N ASN A 129 10.42 18.23 4.18
CA ASN A 129 10.47 19.47 4.95
C ASN A 129 11.91 20.02 5.10
N ILE A 130 12.92 19.16 4.95
CA ILE A 130 14.34 19.53 5.05
C ILE A 130 14.90 19.88 3.68
N THR A 131 14.53 19.11 2.65
CA THR A 131 15.10 19.26 1.31
C THR A 131 14.06 19.07 0.20
N PRO A 132 14.01 19.97 -0.80
CA PRO A 132 13.16 19.78 -1.98
C PRO A 132 13.64 18.61 -2.85
N TYR A 133 14.90 18.18 -2.71
CA TYR A 133 15.45 17.04 -3.44
C TYR A 133 14.76 15.72 -3.11
N ALA A 134 14.02 15.63 -1.99
CA ALA A 134 13.24 14.43 -1.67
C ALA A 134 12.18 14.11 -2.74
N ARG A 135 11.58 15.13 -3.36
CA ARG A 135 10.66 14.98 -4.52
C ARG A 135 11.34 14.41 -5.78
N GLN A 136 12.65 14.58 -5.91
CA GLN A 136 13.41 14.08 -7.06
C GLN A 136 13.89 12.64 -6.86
N SER A 137 13.80 12.11 -5.64
CA SER A 137 14.07 10.70 -5.36
C SER A 137 12.85 9.85 -5.70
N TRP A 138 12.82 9.33 -6.93
CA TRP A 138 11.74 8.45 -7.39
C TRP A 138 11.49 7.26 -6.47
N ALA A 139 12.54 6.72 -5.84
CA ALA A 139 12.39 5.64 -4.87
C ALA A 139 11.61 6.09 -3.61
N ALA A 140 11.91 7.25 -3.06
CA ALA A 140 11.22 7.78 -1.87
C ALA A 140 9.76 8.16 -2.18
N VAL A 141 9.54 8.81 -3.33
CA VAL A 141 8.19 9.14 -3.84
C VAL A 141 7.38 7.87 -4.05
N HIS A 142 7.92 6.87 -4.75
CA HIS A 142 7.20 5.63 -5.03
C HIS A 142 6.80 4.88 -3.74
N ARG A 143 7.71 4.78 -2.77
CA ARG A 143 7.45 4.06 -1.51
C ARG A 143 6.37 4.74 -0.68
N SER A 144 6.45 6.05 -0.53
CA SER A 144 5.43 6.83 0.20
C SER A 144 4.09 6.84 -0.52
N LEU A 145 4.08 6.96 -1.86
CA LEU A 145 2.85 6.90 -2.66
C LEU A 145 2.19 5.52 -2.61
N SER A 146 2.96 4.44 -2.71
CA SER A 146 2.46 3.06 -2.55
C SER A 146 1.87 2.85 -1.16
N SER A 147 2.54 3.36 -0.12
CA SER A 147 2.04 3.25 1.25
C SER A 147 0.75 4.06 1.46
N ALA A 148 0.71 5.27 0.91
CA ALA A 148 -0.45 6.15 0.98
C ALA A 148 -1.67 5.56 0.25
N LEU A 149 -1.45 4.98 -0.93
CA LEU A 149 -2.50 4.28 -1.67
C LEU A 149 -3.07 3.11 -0.89
N LEU A 150 -2.21 2.27 -0.30
CA LEU A 150 -2.66 1.10 0.44
C LEU A 150 -3.49 1.50 1.67
N LEU A 151 -3.06 2.52 2.41
CA LEU A 151 -3.82 3.11 3.51
C LEU A 151 -5.17 3.69 3.05
N GLY A 152 -5.19 4.34 1.88
CA GLY A 152 -6.40 4.87 1.27
C GLY A 152 -7.38 3.77 0.88
N ILE A 153 -6.91 2.73 0.18
CA ILE A 153 -7.71 1.58 -0.27
C ILE A 153 -8.29 0.81 0.93
N MET A 154 -7.50 0.64 1.99
CA MET A 154 -7.96 0.00 3.23
C MET A 154 -8.95 0.86 4.02
N GLY A 155 -9.15 2.13 3.66
CA GLY A 155 -10.03 3.05 4.39
C GLY A 155 -9.47 3.50 5.75
N GLU A 156 -8.17 3.36 6.00
CA GLU A 156 -7.55 3.59 7.32
C GLU A 156 -7.78 5.03 7.82
N HIS A 157 -7.83 6.00 6.90
CA HIS A 157 -8.10 7.40 7.18
C HIS A 157 -9.47 7.66 7.82
N ALA A 158 -10.43 6.74 7.71
CA ALA A 158 -11.76 6.91 8.31
C ALA A 158 -11.74 6.81 9.85
N HIS A 159 -10.83 6.01 10.41
CA HIS A 159 -10.75 5.75 11.86
C HIS A 159 -9.39 6.06 12.48
N ASN A 160 -8.37 6.40 11.68
CA ASN A 160 -7.05 6.77 12.16
C ASN A 160 -6.75 8.24 11.82
N GLU A 161 -6.82 9.10 12.83
CA GLU A 161 -6.65 10.54 12.67
C GLU A 161 -5.23 10.90 12.19
N ARG A 162 -4.21 10.17 12.66
CA ARG A 162 -2.83 10.35 12.22
C ARG A 162 -2.70 10.04 10.74
N ALA A 163 -3.23 8.90 10.29
CA ALA A 163 -3.26 8.53 8.87
C ALA A 163 -3.99 9.58 8.04
N ARG A 164 -5.17 10.04 8.47
CA ARG A 164 -5.94 11.09 7.78
C ARG A 164 -5.14 12.36 7.56
N ARG A 165 -4.52 12.90 8.62
CA ARG A 165 -3.73 14.14 8.54
C ARG A 165 -2.52 13.99 7.61
N LEU A 166 -1.79 12.88 7.73
CA LEU A 166 -0.59 12.63 6.92
C LEU A 166 -0.95 12.43 5.44
N LEU A 167 -1.99 11.65 5.15
CA LEU A 167 -2.46 11.43 3.78
C LEU A 167 -2.97 12.74 3.15
N GLY A 168 -3.69 13.57 3.89
CA GLY A 168 -4.12 14.89 3.39
C GLY A 168 -2.94 15.79 3.01
N ARG A 169 -1.92 15.87 3.87
CA ARG A 169 -0.68 16.61 3.58
C ARG A 169 0.07 16.03 2.39
N PHE A 170 0.15 14.70 2.30
CA PHE A 170 0.83 14.01 1.21
C PHE A 170 0.12 14.24 -0.13
N VAL A 171 -1.21 14.17 -0.18
CA VAL A 171 -2.00 14.44 -1.39
C VAL A 171 -1.79 15.87 -1.87
N ALA A 172 -1.83 16.86 -0.97
CA ALA A 172 -1.54 18.25 -1.33
C ALA A 172 -0.15 18.38 -1.96
N LEU A 173 0.86 17.81 -1.30
CA LEU A 173 2.25 17.87 -1.76
C LEU A 173 2.47 17.19 -3.12
N MET A 174 1.86 16.02 -3.34
CA MET A 174 1.93 15.32 -4.63
C MET A 174 1.17 16.07 -5.73
N SER A 175 0.09 16.78 -5.39
CA SER A 175 -0.66 17.61 -6.33
C SER A 175 0.16 18.82 -6.78
N ASP A 176 0.81 19.50 -5.84
CA ASP A 176 1.71 20.61 -6.14
C ASP A 176 2.86 20.14 -7.03
N MET A 177 3.45 18.98 -6.70
CA MET A 177 4.51 18.37 -7.50
C MET A 177 4.03 18.03 -8.92
N GLN A 178 2.83 17.47 -9.08
CA GLN A 178 2.24 17.18 -10.39
C GLN A 178 1.98 18.46 -11.20
N SER A 179 1.61 19.57 -10.55
CA SER A 179 1.39 20.85 -11.23
C SER A 179 2.68 21.57 -11.64
N ALA A 180 3.79 21.28 -10.94
CA ALA A 180 5.08 21.93 -11.17
C ALA A 180 5.94 21.21 -12.22
N LEU A 181 5.69 19.92 -12.47
CA LEU A 181 6.39 19.14 -13.48
C LEU A 181 5.67 19.25 -14.83
N ASP A 182 6.43 19.22 -15.93
CA ASP A 182 5.83 19.02 -17.25
C ASP A 182 5.11 17.65 -17.25
N PRO A 183 3.85 17.54 -17.72
CA PRO A 183 3.16 16.26 -17.86
C PRO A 183 3.97 15.15 -18.56
N GLN A 184 4.97 15.50 -19.39
CA GLN A 184 5.88 14.53 -20.01
C GLN A 184 6.98 13.99 -19.08
N GLU A 185 7.30 14.67 -17.98
CA GLU A 185 8.34 14.26 -17.02
C GLU A 185 7.81 13.34 -15.91
N LEU A 186 6.49 13.29 -15.71
CA LEU A 186 5.87 12.41 -14.73
C LEU A 186 5.54 11.05 -15.38
N ALA A 187 6.10 9.96 -14.87
CA ALA A 187 5.73 8.64 -15.40
C ALA A 187 4.23 8.37 -15.17
N ALA A 188 3.53 7.94 -16.21
CA ALA A 188 2.08 7.70 -16.21
C ALA A 188 1.55 6.85 -15.03
N PRO A 189 2.27 5.83 -14.51
CA PRO A 189 1.83 5.10 -13.30
C PRO A 189 1.68 5.99 -12.06
N MET A 190 2.55 6.99 -11.89
CA MET A 190 2.48 7.90 -10.73
C MET A 190 1.35 8.90 -10.86
N GLU A 191 1.07 9.39 -12.07
CA GLU A 191 -0.10 10.25 -12.32
C GLU A 191 -1.40 9.55 -11.92
N ARG A 192 -1.54 8.29 -12.34
CA ARG A 192 -2.71 7.46 -12.00
C ARG A 192 -2.81 7.23 -10.50
N ALA A 193 -1.68 6.95 -9.83
CA ALA A 193 -1.63 6.76 -8.39
C ALA A 193 -2.04 8.03 -7.62
N ILE A 194 -1.53 9.21 -8.01
CA ILE A 194 -1.92 10.48 -7.39
C ILE A 194 -3.41 10.76 -7.61
N THR A 195 -3.89 10.53 -8.84
CA THR A 195 -5.31 10.69 -9.18
C THR A 195 -6.20 9.74 -8.38
N ALA A 196 -5.80 8.47 -8.23
CA ALA A 196 -6.51 7.50 -7.41
C ALA A 196 -6.55 7.94 -5.94
N LEU A 197 -5.42 8.38 -5.39
CA LEU A 197 -5.34 8.85 -4.01
C LEU A 197 -6.26 10.06 -3.74
N LYS A 198 -6.38 10.98 -4.70
CA LYS A 198 -7.34 12.11 -4.64
C LYS A 198 -8.78 11.62 -4.60
N LYS A 199 -9.13 10.58 -5.36
CA LYS A 199 -10.48 10.02 -5.44
C LYS A 199 -10.92 9.26 -4.18
N LEU A 200 -9.98 8.83 -3.34
CA LEU A 200 -10.27 8.09 -2.09
C LEU A 200 -10.84 8.98 -0.98
N ASN A 201 -11.11 10.26 -1.26
CA ASN A 201 -11.81 11.21 -0.39
C ASN A 201 -11.30 11.23 1.06
N ILE A 202 -9.98 11.27 1.22
CA ILE A 202 -9.26 11.23 2.50
C ILE A 202 -9.80 12.24 3.53
N GLN A 203 -10.42 13.33 3.08
CA GLN A 203 -10.97 14.42 3.90
C GLN A 203 -12.35 14.09 4.50
N GLU A 204 -13.13 13.17 3.93
CA GLU A 204 -14.45 12.81 4.45
C GLU A 204 -14.33 11.70 5.51
N SER A 205 -14.75 12.00 6.74
CA SER A 205 -14.94 11.01 7.80
C SER A 205 -16.24 10.22 7.56
N ARG A 206 -16.29 9.41 6.49
CA ARG A 206 -17.41 8.48 6.26
C ARG A 206 -16.96 7.06 6.63
N PRO A 207 -17.78 6.26 7.35
CA PRO A 207 -17.51 4.84 7.46
C PRO A 207 -17.52 4.27 6.03
N SER A 208 -16.42 3.64 5.64
CA SER A 208 -16.20 3.14 4.29
C SER A 208 -17.26 2.11 3.92
N ARG A 209 -18.26 2.51 3.11
CA ARG A 209 -19.26 1.62 2.49
C ARG A 209 -18.78 1.04 1.15
N PHE A 210 -17.52 1.29 0.77
CA PHE A 210 -17.02 0.95 -0.56
C PHE A 210 -16.88 -0.57 -0.80
N ILE A 211 -16.80 -1.39 0.25
CA ILE A 211 -16.79 -2.85 0.14
C ILE A 211 -18.22 -3.43 0.11
N GLU A 212 -19.21 -2.74 0.70
CA GLU A 212 -20.61 -3.19 0.73
C GLU A 212 -21.35 -2.89 -0.59
N ASP A 213 -21.06 -1.75 -1.23
CA ASP A 213 -21.71 -1.37 -2.50
C ASP A 213 -21.26 -2.24 -3.70
N ILE A 214 -20.19 -3.03 -3.54
CA ILE A 214 -19.74 -4.03 -4.54
C ILE A 214 -20.48 -5.37 -4.35
N ALA A 215 -21.02 -5.64 -3.15
CA ALA A 215 -21.59 -6.93 -2.78
C ALA A 215 -23.12 -6.99 -2.91
N MET A 216 -23.81 -5.88 -3.18
CA MET A 216 -25.28 -5.82 -3.10
C MET A 216 -25.94 -5.40 -4.43
N ALA A 217 -25.80 -6.23 -5.45
CA ALA A 217 -26.78 -6.29 -6.54
C ALA A 217 -28.03 -7.04 -6.03
N PRO A 218 -29.27 -6.55 -6.30
CA PRO A 218 -30.45 -7.09 -5.65
C PRO A 218 -30.77 -8.49 -6.17
N SER A 219 -30.76 -9.46 -5.27
CA SER A 219 -31.34 -10.80 -5.47
C SER A 219 -32.86 -10.68 -5.54
N GLY A 220 -33.37 -10.38 -6.73
CA GLY A 220 -34.81 -10.43 -7.03
C GLY A 220 -35.27 -11.86 -7.27
N GLY A 221 -35.43 -12.65 -6.22
CA GLY A 221 -36.14 -13.92 -6.26
C GLY A 221 -37.61 -13.71 -5.92
N SER A 222 -38.51 -13.91 -6.90
CA SER A 222 -39.92 -14.20 -6.63
C SER A 222 -40.43 -15.22 -7.64
N VAL A 223 -40.95 -16.29 -7.05
CA VAL A 223 -41.53 -17.50 -7.62
C VAL A 223 -42.83 -17.17 -8.35
N ALA A 224 -43.03 -17.71 -9.56
CA ALA A 224 -44.36 -17.94 -10.11
C ALA A 224 -44.37 -19.16 -11.04
N ASP A 225 -45.25 -20.07 -10.66
CA ASP A 225 -45.56 -21.39 -11.18
C ASP A 225 -46.40 -21.31 -12.48
N SER A 226 -46.34 -22.36 -13.29
CA SER A 226 -46.98 -22.43 -14.62
C SER A 226 -48.19 -23.37 -14.59
N THR A 227 -49.36 -22.94 -15.06
CA THR A 227 -50.41 -23.87 -15.54
C THR A 227 -51.46 -23.18 -16.43
N GLU A 228 -51.42 -23.58 -17.71
CA GLU A 228 -52.52 -23.86 -18.67
C GLU A 228 -53.56 -22.79 -19.15
N SER A 229 -53.69 -22.72 -20.49
CA SER A 229 -54.65 -22.01 -21.39
C SER A 229 -56.13 -22.47 -21.26
N PRO A 230 -57.16 -22.02 -22.07
CA PRO A 230 -57.19 -21.07 -23.22
C PRO A 230 -58.38 -20.06 -23.27
N GLY A 231 -58.30 -19.00 -24.11
CA GLY A 231 -59.46 -18.14 -24.42
C GLY A 231 -59.19 -16.99 -25.40
N MET A 232 -60.16 -16.72 -26.29
CA MET A 232 -60.12 -15.95 -27.54
C MET A 232 -60.22 -14.40 -27.40
N ALA A 233 -59.67 -13.70 -28.42
CA ALA A 233 -60.06 -12.39 -29.00
C ALA A 233 -59.59 -11.07 -28.35
N GLY A 234 -59.03 -10.18 -29.19
CA GLY A 234 -58.98 -8.73 -28.94
C GLY A 234 -57.70 -8.02 -29.39
N VAL A 235 -57.82 -7.31 -30.51
CA VAL A 235 -56.90 -6.36 -31.17
C VAL A 235 -56.52 -5.15 -30.27
N ASP A 236 -55.24 -4.78 -30.14
CA ASP A 236 -54.64 -3.48 -30.58
C ASP A 236 -53.33 -3.03 -29.87
N HIS A 237 -52.41 -2.51 -30.70
CA HIS A 237 -51.45 -1.41 -30.55
C HIS A 237 -50.32 -1.34 -29.47
N SER A 238 -49.10 -1.20 -30.01
CA SER A 238 -47.95 -0.36 -29.62
C SER A 238 -46.78 -0.87 -28.72
N SER A 239 -45.59 -0.76 -29.35
CA SER A 239 -44.25 -0.39 -28.85
C SER A 239 -43.50 -1.30 -27.87
N VAL A 240 -42.56 -2.10 -28.39
CA VAL A 240 -41.35 -2.55 -27.65
C VAL A 240 -40.14 -2.62 -28.60
N PHE A 241 -39.01 -2.06 -28.14
CA PHE A 241 -37.69 -2.02 -28.76
C PHE A 241 -37.05 -3.42 -28.89
N PRO A 242 -36.07 -3.62 -29.80
CA PRO A 242 -35.53 -4.95 -30.07
C PRO A 242 -34.50 -5.41 -29.05
N SER A 243 -34.51 -6.72 -28.88
CA SER A 243 -33.59 -7.61 -28.19
C SER A 243 -32.11 -7.34 -28.50
N ASN A 244 -31.25 -7.45 -27.49
CA ASN A 244 -29.86 -7.82 -27.68
C ASN A 244 -29.52 -9.10 -26.91
N THR A 245 -29.01 -10.04 -27.69
CA THR A 245 -28.53 -11.37 -27.40
C THR A 245 -27.16 -11.34 -26.70
N SER A 246 -26.96 -12.27 -25.77
CA SER A 246 -25.70 -12.96 -25.41
C SER A 246 -24.50 -12.16 -24.87
N ALA A 247 -24.06 -12.51 -23.65
CA ALA A 247 -22.65 -12.87 -23.38
C ALA A 247 -22.52 -13.51 -21.98
N LEU A 248 -22.28 -14.82 -21.95
CA LEU A 248 -21.52 -15.46 -20.88
C LEU A 248 -20.13 -14.80 -20.89
N VAL A 249 -19.72 -14.20 -19.78
CA VAL A 249 -18.35 -13.71 -19.60
C VAL A 249 -17.80 -14.36 -18.34
N ASP A 250 -16.75 -15.16 -18.53
CA ASP A 250 -15.90 -15.75 -17.50
C ASP A 250 -15.59 -14.74 -16.38
N GLU A 251 -15.91 -15.09 -15.14
CA GLU A 251 -15.50 -14.34 -13.95
C GLU A 251 -13.97 -14.36 -13.71
N GLU A 252 -13.23 -15.20 -14.44
CA GLU A 252 -11.79 -15.41 -14.25
C GLU A 252 -10.91 -14.27 -14.83
N TYR A 253 -11.47 -13.41 -15.68
CA TYR A 253 -10.75 -12.29 -16.33
C TYR A 253 -11.28 -10.90 -15.92
N SER A 254 -11.80 -10.79 -14.71
CA SER A 254 -12.16 -9.47 -14.15
C SER A 254 -10.89 -8.65 -13.87
N PRO A 255 -10.81 -7.35 -14.27
CA PRO A 255 -9.66 -6.48 -14.01
C PRO A 255 -9.32 -6.33 -12.51
N TYR A 256 -10.27 -6.68 -11.63
CA TYR A 256 -10.07 -6.72 -10.18
C TYR A 256 -9.28 -7.96 -9.70
N SER A 257 -9.32 -9.07 -10.44
CA SER A 257 -8.47 -10.24 -10.18
C SER A 257 -7.00 -9.89 -10.40
N VAL A 258 -6.71 -9.14 -11.47
CA VAL A 258 -5.37 -8.59 -11.74
C VAL A 258 -4.93 -7.62 -10.64
N LEU A 259 -5.83 -6.76 -10.16
CA LEU A 259 -5.53 -5.86 -9.04
C LEU A 259 -5.21 -6.64 -7.75
N ASN A 260 -5.96 -7.69 -7.43
CA ASN A 260 -5.69 -8.56 -6.29
C ASN A 260 -4.40 -9.37 -6.46
N SER A 261 -4.06 -9.82 -7.67
CA SER A 261 -2.79 -10.49 -7.96
C SER A 261 -1.61 -9.52 -7.80
N ILE A 262 -1.73 -8.29 -8.30
CA ILE A 262 -0.71 -7.24 -8.13
C ILE A 262 -0.59 -6.81 -6.66
N LEU A 263 -1.73 -6.66 -5.98
CA LEU A 263 -1.77 -6.23 -4.58
C LEU A 263 -1.45 -7.36 -3.61
N TRP A 264 -1.58 -8.64 -3.92
CA TRP A 264 -1.45 -9.71 -2.92
C TRP A 264 -0.51 -10.84 -3.33
N GLY A 265 -0.03 -10.84 -4.58
CA GLY A 265 0.89 -11.84 -5.09
C GLY A 265 0.28 -13.23 -5.32
N GLN A 266 -1.06 -13.34 -5.31
CA GLN A 266 -1.73 -14.60 -5.68
C GLN A 266 -1.77 -14.71 -7.20
N GLY A 267 -1.08 -15.72 -7.75
CA GLY A 267 -1.28 -16.14 -9.14
C GLY A 267 -2.69 -16.73 -9.31
N PRO A 268 -3.22 -16.77 -10.54
CA PRO A 268 -4.50 -17.42 -10.81
C PRO A 268 -4.43 -18.86 -10.28
N THR A 269 -5.34 -19.19 -9.37
CA THR A 269 -5.55 -20.57 -8.92
C THR A 269 -6.15 -21.36 -10.08
N PRO A 270 -5.61 -22.55 -10.41
CA PRO A 270 -6.11 -23.39 -11.49
C PRO A 270 -7.47 -24.01 -11.19
#